data_AF-A0A2G9S5S5-F1
#
_entry.id   AF-A0A2G9S5S5-F1
#
_cell.length_a   1.000
_cell.length_b   1.000
_cell.length_c   1.000
_cell.angle_alpha   90.00
_cell.angle_beta   90.00
_cell.angle_gamma   90.00
#
_symmetry.space_group_name_H-M   'P 1'
#
loop_
_entity.id
_entity.type
_entity.pdbx_description
1 polymer ?
#
loop_
_entity_poly.entity_id
_entity_poly.type
_entity_poly.pdbx_seq_one_letter_code
_entity_poly.pdbx_strand_id
1 'polypeptide(L)'
;MREVMLTALSTVNVTSLHTALEMSEVLKDITVKSEELSSSAQVEAMSVLRDVSQSLLTISDEQDHAKETTATYLFSAMSNVLEATAKNDSDPISKRAISQTLLSAVENLQSALLIGKFPDNEPTVLVAPSATMYINRLQSDQVGSASVNVHNVNTAAFKLPSITSMNVPLDRDEALDLRASIKSFI
;
A
#
# COMPACT_ATOMS: atom_id res chain seq x y z
N MET A 1 -7.51 9.31 -23.50
CA MET A 1 -6.12 8.81 -23.68
C MET A 1 -5.67 7.97 -22.48
N ARG A 2 -5.75 8.48 -21.23
CA ARG A 2 -5.36 7.69 -20.03
C ARG A 2 -6.09 6.36 -19.89
N GLU A 3 -7.41 6.36 -20.10
CA GLU A 3 -8.21 5.14 -20.05
C GLU A 3 -7.66 4.05 -20.98
N VAL A 4 -7.37 4.40 -22.24
CA VAL A 4 -6.78 3.46 -23.22
C VAL A 4 -5.41 2.94 -22.74
N MET A 5 -4.58 3.81 -22.16
CA MET A 5 -3.28 3.39 -21.63
C MET A 5 -3.43 2.44 -20.43
N LEU A 6 -4.41 2.69 -19.55
CA LEU A 6 -4.69 1.84 -18.39
C LEU A 6 -5.28 0.50 -18.81
N THR A 7 -6.19 0.47 -19.78
CA THR A 7 -6.71 -0.77 -20.37
C THR A 7 -5.60 -1.56 -21.06
N ALA A 8 -4.65 -0.91 -21.72
CA ALA A 8 -3.50 -1.61 -22.26
C ALA A 8 -2.62 -2.19 -21.14
N LEU A 9 -2.37 -1.40 -20.08
CA LEU A 9 -1.56 -1.80 -18.94
C LEU A 9 -2.16 -2.99 -18.18
N SER A 10 -3.49 -3.08 -18.05
CA SER A 10 -4.15 -4.20 -17.35
C SER A 10 -4.08 -5.55 -18.08
N THR A 11 -3.70 -5.55 -19.36
CA THR A 11 -3.49 -6.80 -20.11
C THR A 11 -2.09 -7.40 -19.90
N VAL A 12 -1.17 -6.65 -19.30
CA VAL A 12 0.21 -7.11 -19.05
C VAL A 12 0.22 -8.07 -17.87
N ASN A 13 0.76 -9.27 -18.08
CA ASN A 13 0.90 -10.26 -17.01
C ASN A 13 2.14 -9.99 -16.16
N VAL A 14 1.96 -9.82 -14.85
CA VAL A 14 3.04 -9.51 -13.91
C VAL A 14 3.61 -10.79 -13.33
N THR A 15 4.74 -11.25 -13.88
CA THR A 15 5.40 -12.50 -13.46
C THR A 15 6.78 -12.31 -12.84
N SER A 16 7.31 -11.08 -12.84
CA SER A 16 8.64 -10.76 -12.32
C SER A 16 8.63 -9.43 -11.56
N LEU A 17 9.60 -9.24 -10.66
CA LEU A 17 9.75 -7.99 -9.91
C LEU A 17 10.03 -6.81 -10.85
N HIS A 18 10.81 -7.05 -11.91
CA HIS A 18 11.12 -6.03 -12.90
C HIS A 18 9.87 -5.53 -13.63
N THR A 19 9.02 -6.44 -14.11
CA THR A 19 7.74 -6.08 -14.74
C THR A 19 6.82 -5.35 -13.76
N ALA A 20 6.76 -5.80 -12.50
CA ALA A 20 5.97 -5.13 -11.46
C ALA A 20 6.45 -3.69 -11.22
N LEU A 21 7.77 -3.49 -11.17
CA LEU A 21 8.38 -2.17 -10.99
C LEU A 21 8.03 -1.24 -12.15
N GLU A 22 8.26 -1.65 -13.40
CA GLU A 22 7.94 -0.85 -14.59
C GLU A 22 6.44 -0.50 -14.66
N MET A 23 5.57 -1.48 -14.41
CA MET A 23 4.13 -1.25 -14.42
C MET A 23 3.69 -0.28 -13.31
N SER A 24 4.28 -0.40 -12.12
CA SER A 24 3.98 0.52 -11.01
C SER A 24 4.41 1.95 -11.31
N GLU A 25 5.57 2.13 -11.96
CA GLU A 25 6.06 3.44 -12.38
C GLU A 25 5.15 4.07 -13.43
N VAL A 26 4.81 3.31 -14.47
CA VAL A 26 3.89 3.76 -15.52
C VAL A 26 2.51 4.09 -14.94
N LEU A 27 1.99 3.26 -14.01
CA LEU A 27 0.71 3.51 -13.36
C LEU A 27 0.73 4.81 -12.53
N LYS A 28 1.80 5.04 -11.76
CA LYS A 28 2.03 6.29 -11.03
C LYS A 28 2.02 7.49 -11.98
N ASP A 29 2.72 7.41 -13.11
CA ASP A 29 2.84 8.51 -14.06
C ASP A 29 1.54 8.80 -14.82
N ILE A 30 0.78 7.75 -15.17
CA ILE A 30 -0.54 7.92 -15.80
C ILE A 30 -1.51 8.60 -14.84
N THR A 31 -1.45 8.27 -13.54
CA THR A 31 -2.42 8.73 -12.54
C THR A 31 -2.12 10.10 -11.95
N VAL A 32 -0.90 10.63 -12.09
CA VAL A 32 -0.44 11.86 -11.40
C VAL A 32 -1.35 13.08 -11.59
N LYS A 33 -2.00 13.22 -12.75
CA LYS A 33 -2.96 14.29 -13.02
C LYS A 33 -4.38 13.83 -12.70
N SER A 34 -4.72 13.84 -11.41
CA SER A 34 -5.98 13.33 -10.86
C SER A 34 -7.23 13.86 -11.57
N GLU A 35 -7.22 15.14 -11.97
CA GLU A 35 -8.30 15.84 -12.67
C GLU A 35 -8.53 15.33 -14.11
N GLU A 36 -7.55 14.67 -14.71
CA GLU A 36 -7.63 14.10 -16.06
C GLU A 36 -8.07 12.61 -16.04
N LEU A 37 -8.40 12.05 -14.86
CA LEU A 37 -8.87 10.66 -14.68
C LEU A 37 -10.41 10.56 -14.64
N SER A 38 -11.00 10.02 -15.71
CA SER A 38 -12.43 9.65 -15.74
C SER A 38 -12.79 8.57 -14.72
N SER A 39 -14.08 8.42 -14.37
CA SER A 39 -14.53 7.35 -13.46
C SER A 39 -14.14 5.95 -13.93
N SER A 40 -14.13 5.70 -15.25
CA SER A 40 -13.69 4.44 -15.85
C SER A 40 -12.17 4.26 -15.68
N ALA A 41 -11.38 5.29 -16.00
CA ALA A 41 -9.93 5.26 -15.82
C ALA A 41 -9.53 5.04 -14.35
N GLN A 42 -10.27 5.60 -13.39
CA GLN A 42 -10.02 5.34 -11.96
C GLN A 42 -10.22 3.86 -11.59
N VAL A 43 -11.28 3.22 -12.10
CA VAL A 43 -11.54 1.79 -11.86
C VAL A 43 -10.46 0.93 -12.51
N GLU A 44 -10.07 1.24 -13.73
CA GLU A 44 -9.03 0.50 -14.45
C GLU A 44 -7.67 0.63 -13.75
N ALA A 45 -7.30 1.84 -13.32
CA ALA A 45 -6.09 2.08 -12.54
C ALA A 45 -6.07 1.26 -11.24
N MET A 46 -7.20 1.20 -10.52
CA MET A 46 -7.31 0.37 -9.31
C MET A 46 -7.21 -1.13 -9.63
N SER A 47 -7.72 -1.59 -10.77
CA SER A 47 -7.57 -2.99 -11.20
C SER A 47 -6.11 -3.33 -11.43
N VAL A 48 -5.38 -2.52 -12.21
CA VAL A 48 -3.93 -2.70 -12.42
C VAL A 48 -3.19 -2.71 -11.08
N LEU A 49 -3.53 -1.76 -10.20
CA LEU A 49 -2.92 -1.65 -8.87
C LEU A 49 -3.10 -2.93 -8.05
N ARG A 50 -4.33 -3.46 -7.99
CA ARG A 50 -4.64 -4.72 -7.32
C ARG A 50 -3.82 -5.86 -7.91
N ASP A 51 -3.80 -6.00 -9.23
CA ASP A 51 -3.17 -7.13 -9.90
C ASP A 51 -1.63 -7.11 -9.71
N VAL A 52 -0.99 -5.94 -9.86
CA VAL A 52 0.45 -5.79 -9.58
C VAL A 52 0.74 -6.06 -8.11
N SER A 53 -0.04 -5.50 -7.17
CA SER A 53 0.14 -5.72 -5.73
C SER A 53 -0.02 -7.19 -5.34
N GLN A 54 -0.94 -7.92 -5.98
CA GLN A 54 -1.15 -9.35 -5.77
C GLN A 54 0.06 -10.16 -6.23
N SER A 55 0.63 -9.85 -7.40
CA SER A 55 1.82 -10.54 -7.90
C SER A 55 3.04 -10.37 -7.00
N LEU A 56 3.16 -9.24 -6.27
CA LEU A 56 4.25 -9.05 -5.31
C LEU A 56 4.23 -10.06 -4.16
N LEU A 57 3.10 -10.74 -3.89
CA LEU A 57 3.02 -11.77 -2.87
C LEU A 57 3.72 -13.08 -3.24
N THR A 58 3.88 -13.35 -4.54
CA THR A 58 4.41 -14.63 -5.05
C THR A 58 5.79 -14.47 -5.69
N ILE A 59 6.19 -13.24 -6.05
CA ILE A 59 7.52 -12.94 -6.57
C ILE A 59 8.55 -13.14 -5.45
N SER A 60 9.29 -14.24 -5.56
CA SER A 60 10.25 -14.72 -4.55
C SER A 60 11.57 -13.95 -4.50
N ASP A 61 11.72 -12.86 -5.25
CA ASP A 61 12.99 -12.13 -5.31
C ASP A 61 13.18 -11.25 -4.06
N GLU A 62 14.33 -11.43 -3.41
CA GLU A 62 14.77 -10.77 -2.16
C GLU A 62 15.40 -9.38 -2.42
N GLN A 63 15.09 -8.74 -3.55
CA GLN A 63 15.49 -7.34 -3.73
C GLN A 63 14.55 -6.43 -2.95
N ASP A 64 14.76 -6.34 -1.64
CA ASP A 64 13.98 -5.54 -0.70
C ASP A 64 13.78 -4.11 -1.21
N HIS A 65 14.82 -3.49 -1.77
CA HIS A 65 14.75 -2.14 -2.32
C HIS A 65 13.84 -2.02 -3.55
N ALA A 66 13.90 -2.96 -4.49
CA ALA A 66 13.06 -2.91 -5.69
C ALA A 66 11.58 -3.19 -5.34
N LYS A 67 11.33 -4.08 -4.37
CA LYS A 67 9.99 -4.36 -3.85
C LYS A 67 9.40 -3.16 -3.10
N GLU A 68 10.19 -2.50 -2.26
CA GLU A 68 9.81 -1.27 -1.57
C GLU A 68 9.56 -0.12 -2.55
N THR A 69 10.40 0.03 -3.58
CA THR A 69 10.21 1.04 -4.63
C THR A 69 8.92 0.78 -5.41
N THR A 70 8.67 -0.47 -5.80
CA THR A 70 7.42 -0.87 -6.47
C THR A 70 6.20 -0.55 -5.61
N ALA A 71 6.24 -0.90 -4.32
CA ALA A 71 5.17 -0.59 -3.37
C ALA A 71 4.96 0.92 -3.20
N THR A 72 6.04 1.71 -3.19
CA THR A 72 5.98 3.19 -3.12
C THR A 72 5.28 3.78 -4.34
N TYR A 73 5.59 3.29 -5.53
CA TYR A 73 4.92 3.72 -6.77
C TYR A 73 3.44 3.33 -6.80
N LEU A 74 3.11 2.09 -6.41
CA LEU A 74 1.72 1.66 -6.28
C LEU A 74 0.95 2.50 -5.26
N PHE A 75 1.56 2.79 -4.10
CA PHE A 75 0.95 3.62 -3.06
C PHE A 75 0.73 5.06 -3.52
N SER A 76 1.65 5.61 -4.34
CA SER A 76 1.49 6.92 -4.96
C SER A 76 0.34 6.93 -5.97
N ALA A 77 0.26 5.93 -6.85
CA ALA A 77 -0.84 5.78 -7.79
C ALA A 77 -2.20 5.66 -7.10
N MET A 78 -2.26 4.90 -6.00
CA MET A 78 -3.44 4.78 -5.15
C MET A 78 -3.87 6.16 -4.63
N SER A 79 -2.93 6.93 -4.07
CA SER A 79 -3.21 8.27 -3.55
C SER A 79 -3.77 9.21 -4.62
N ASN A 80 -3.22 9.15 -5.84
CA ASN A 80 -3.69 9.94 -6.98
C ASN A 80 -5.12 9.57 -7.39
N VAL A 81 -5.46 8.27 -7.40
CA VAL A 81 -6.82 7.81 -7.70
C VAL A 81 -7.79 8.23 -6.60
N LEU A 82 -7.42 8.12 -5.32
CA LEU A 82 -8.25 8.59 -4.21
C LEU A 82 -8.54 10.09 -4.29
N GLU A 83 -7.54 10.88 -4.69
CA GLU A 83 -7.71 12.31 -4.93
C GLU A 83 -8.66 12.58 -6.09
N ALA A 84 -8.52 11.84 -7.21
CA ALA A 84 -9.44 11.93 -8.35
C ALA A 84 -10.88 11.55 -7.98
N THR A 85 -11.07 10.50 -7.18
CA THR A 85 -12.39 10.07 -6.72
C THR A 85 -13.07 11.12 -5.83
N ALA A 86 -12.29 11.84 -5.03
CA ALA A 86 -12.78 12.93 -4.20
C ALA A 86 -13.13 14.19 -5.01
N LYS A 87 -12.33 14.51 -6.04
CA LYS A 87 -12.46 15.75 -6.83
C LYS A 87 -13.42 15.65 -8.02
N ASN A 88 -13.39 14.54 -8.76
CA ASN A 88 -14.05 14.44 -10.08
C ASN A 88 -15.51 13.97 -10.00
N ASP A 89 -16.09 13.97 -8.79
CA ASP A 89 -17.42 13.42 -8.47
C ASP A 89 -17.72 12.08 -9.18
N SER A 90 -16.81 11.12 -9.03
CA SER A 90 -16.98 9.80 -9.61
C SER A 90 -18.34 9.20 -9.21
N ASP A 91 -18.97 8.47 -10.13
CA ASP A 91 -20.30 7.93 -9.88
C ASP A 91 -20.29 6.90 -8.74
N PRO A 92 -21.44 6.64 -8.09
CA PRO A 92 -21.51 5.74 -6.94
C PRO A 92 -21.02 4.31 -7.22
N ILE A 93 -21.13 3.83 -8.46
CA ILE A 93 -20.71 2.48 -8.84
C ILE A 93 -19.18 2.42 -8.88
N SER A 94 -18.54 3.38 -9.56
CA SER A 94 -17.08 3.50 -9.56
C SER A 94 -16.51 3.72 -8.17
N LYS A 95 -17.11 4.59 -7.34
CA LYS A 95 -16.69 4.80 -5.94
C LYS A 95 -16.71 3.49 -5.14
N ARG A 96 -17.75 2.66 -5.31
CA ARG A 96 -17.85 1.36 -4.64
C ARG A 96 -16.77 0.38 -5.12
N ALA A 97 -16.56 0.27 -6.43
CA ALA A 97 -15.55 -0.60 -7.01
C ALA A 97 -14.13 -0.21 -6.57
N ILE A 98 -13.84 1.09 -6.55
CA ILE A 98 -12.57 1.66 -6.06
C ILE A 98 -12.39 1.31 -4.59
N SER A 99 -13.40 1.53 -3.74
CA SER A 99 -13.33 1.23 -2.30
C SER A 99 -13.09 -0.25 -2.01
N GLN A 100 -13.73 -1.15 -2.75
CA GLN A 100 -13.53 -2.60 -2.58
C GLN A 100 -12.12 -3.01 -2.99
N THR A 101 -11.64 -2.48 -4.12
CA THR A 101 -10.32 -2.80 -4.67
C THR A 101 -9.19 -2.22 -3.81
N LEU A 102 -9.42 -1.04 -3.22
CA LEU A 102 -8.48 -0.36 -2.33
C LEU A 102 -8.07 -1.22 -1.14
N LEU A 103 -9.04 -1.84 -0.48
CA LEU A 103 -8.77 -2.67 0.70
C LEU A 103 -7.84 -3.84 0.33
N SER A 104 -8.19 -4.59 -0.72
CA SER A 104 -7.37 -5.72 -1.18
C SER A 104 -5.97 -5.29 -1.58
N ALA A 105 -5.83 -4.17 -2.29
CA ALA A 105 -4.53 -3.67 -2.69
C ALA A 105 -3.66 -3.23 -1.49
N VAL A 106 -4.25 -2.58 -0.49
CA VAL A 106 -3.55 -2.19 0.74
C VAL A 106 -3.08 -3.43 1.50
N GLU A 107 -3.94 -4.44 1.65
CA GLU A 107 -3.60 -5.70 2.30
C GLU A 107 -2.47 -6.44 1.57
N ASN A 108 -2.50 -6.44 0.23
CA ASN A 108 -1.47 -7.02 -0.61
C ASN A 108 -0.14 -6.30 -0.45
N LEU A 109 -0.12 -4.96 -0.51
CA LEU A 109 1.10 -4.16 -0.32
C LEU A 109 1.71 -4.39 1.07
N GLN A 110 0.89 -4.36 2.12
CA GLN A 110 1.36 -4.64 3.48
C GLN A 110 1.97 -6.03 3.60
N SER A 111 1.28 -7.03 3.05
CA SER A 111 1.76 -8.42 3.10
C SER A 111 3.05 -8.58 2.29
N ALA A 112 3.14 -8.01 1.09
CA ALA A 112 4.32 -8.07 0.24
C ALA A 112 5.56 -7.45 0.92
N LEU A 113 5.39 -6.32 1.61
CA LEU A 113 6.47 -5.65 2.34
C LEU A 113 6.87 -6.34 3.64
N LEU A 114 6.05 -7.27 4.14
CA LEU A 114 6.35 -8.10 5.29
C LEU A 114 7.00 -9.44 4.92
N ILE A 115 6.88 -9.88 3.67
CA ILE A 115 7.60 -11.05 3.16
C ILE A 115 9.10 -10.73 3.17
N GLY A 116 9.90 -11.52 3.90
CA GLY A 116 11.35 -11.33 4.04
C GLY A 116 11.77 -10.30 5.10
N LYS A 117 10.86 -9.50 5.65
CA LYS A 117 11.19 -8.51 6.69
C LYS A 117 11.49 -9.20 8.03
N PHE A 118 12.62 -8.88 8.65
CA PHE A 118 12.98 -9.38 9.99
C PHE A 118 12.38 -8.50 11.12
N PRO A 119 12.13 -9.04 12.32
CA PRO A 119 11.49 -8.33 13.45
C PRO A 119 12.28 -7.19 14.07
N ASP A 120 13.57 -7.06 13.76
CA ASP A 120 14.44 -5.99 14.26
C ASP A 120 14.80 -4.98 13.15
N ASN A 121 14.22 -5.13 11.95
CA ASN A 121 14.40 -4.16 10.87
C ASN A 121 13.58 -2.90 11.15
N GLU A 122 14.10 -1.75 10.72
CA GLU A 122 13.39 -0.47 10.79
C GLU A 122 11.99 -0.54 10.13
N PRO A 123 10.98 0.18 10.65
CA PRO A 123 9.66 0.21 10.05
C PRO A 123 9.71 0.79 8.64
N THR A 124 8.91 0.21 7.74
CA THR A 124 8.68 0.76 6.40
C THR A 124 7.52 1.75 6.47
N VAL A 125 7.76 2.98 6.00
CA VAL A 125 6.76 4.05 6.01
C VAL A 125 6.59 4.60 4.60
N LEU A 126 5.39 4.43 4.02
CA LEU A 126 5.04 4.98 2.72
C LEU A 126 4.15 6.21 2.93
N VAL A 127 4.54 7.35 2.36
CA VAL A 127 3.81 8.62 2.52
C VAL A 127 3.34 9.10 1.16
N ALA A 128 2.05 9.46 1.06
CA ALA A 128 1.45 10.08 -0.10
C ALA A 128 0.41 11.14 0.35
N PRO A 129 -0.02 12.07 -0.52
CA PRO A 129 -0.94 13.14 -0.13
C PRO A 129 -2.22 12.66 0.56
N SER A 130 -2.85 11.59 0.07
CA SER A 130 -4.16 11.12 0.54
C SER A 130 -4.08 10.06 1.65
N ALA A 131 -2.89 9.50 1.91
CA ALA A 131 -2.72 8.41 2.87
C ALA A 131 -1.27 8.23 3.31
N THR A 132 -1.10 7.65 4.50
CA THR A 132 0.19 7.13 4.97
C THR A 132 0.05 5.67 5.38
N MET A 133 1.04 4.84 5.05
CA MET A 133 1.12 3.44 5.43
C MET A 133 2.34 3.21 6.32
N TYR A 134 2.14 2.51 7.42
CA TYR A 134 3.19 2.11 8.36
C TYR A 134 3.17 0.60 8.51
N ILE A 135 4.33 -0.03 8.32
CA ILE A 135 4.51 -1.46 8.40
C ILE A 135 5.75 -1.76 9.22
N ASN A 136 5.58 -2.56 10.27
CA ASN A 136 6.71 -3.07 11.04
C ASN A 136 6.52 -4.55 11.37
N ARG A 137 7.63 -5.24 11.60
CA ARG A 137 7.63 -6.54 12.28
C ARG A 137 8.39 -6.34 13.58
N LEU A 138 7.85 -6.85 14.69
CA LEU A 138 8.41 -6.67 16.03
C LEU A 138 8.59 -8.03 16.69
N GLN A 139 9.62 -8.19 17.50
CA GLN A 139 9.67 -9.31 18.45
C GLN A 139 8.62 -9.11 19.54
N SER A 140 8.02 -10.20 20.02
CA SER A 140 6.94 -10.17 21.03
C SER A 140 7.29 -9.33 22.26
N ASP A 141 8.52 -9.42 22.75
CA ASP A 141 9.00 -8.68 23.92
C ASP A 141 9.16 -7.16 23.70
N GLN A 142 9.32 -6.71 22.45
CA GLN A 142 9.47 -5.30 22.09
C GLN A 142 8.12 -4.57 21.92
N VAL A 143 7.02 -5.29 21.77
CA VAL A 143 5.69 -4.73 21.42
C VAL A 143 5.18 -3.75 22.45
N GLY A 144 5.33 -4.06 23.74
CA GLY A 144 4.85 -3.21 24.84
C GLY A 144 5.59 -1.87 24.98
N SER A 145 6.76 -1.74 24.35
CA SER A 145 7.56 -0.51 24.30
C SER A 145 7.52 0.18 22.94
N ALA A 146 6.95 -0.45 21.92
CA ALA A 146 6.92 0.10 20.57
C ALA A 146 6.01 1.33 20.48
N SER A 147 6.53 2.40 19.89
CA SER A 147 5.77 3.59 19.51
C SER A 147 5.69 3.68 18.00
N VAL A 148 4.48 3.84 17.47
CA VAL A 148 4.31 4.15 16.05
C VAL A 148 4.42 5.66 15.89
N ASN A 149 5.39 6.10 15.09
CA ASN A 149 5.60 7.51 14.81
C ASN A 149 5.74 7.75 13.31
N VAL A 150 4.75 8.44 12.75
CA VAL A 150 4.68 8.81 11.34
C VAL A 150 5.17 10.26 11.19
N HIS A 151 6.48 10.42 11.01
CA HIS A 151 7.12 11.74 10.85
C HIS A 151 6.93 12.28 9.43
N ASN A 152 5.77 12.86 9.10
CA ASN A 152 5.68 13.78 7.95
C ASN A 152 4.38 14.60 7.85
N VAL A 153 3.29 14.18 8.49
CA VAL A 153 1.98 14.86 8.42
C VAL A 153 1.43 14.95 9.84
N ASN A 154 1.17 16.17 10.33
CA ASN A 154 0.55 16.51 11.62
C ASN A 154 0.52 15.33 12.63
N THR A 155 1.64 15.16 13.32
CA THR A 155 2.08 13.97 14.08
C THR A 155 0.95 13.16 14.73
N ALA A 156 0.53 12.08 14.05
CA ALA A 156 -0.18 10.98 14.69
C ALA A 156 0.86 10.02 15.27
N ALA A 157 0.98 10.03 16.59
CA ALA A 157 1.79 9.06 17.32
C ALA A 157 0.90 8.32 18.30
N PHE A 158 1.06 7.00 18.37
CA PHE A 158 0.40 6.19 19.38
C PHE A 158 1.35 5.17 19.98
N LYS A 159 1.08 4.80 21.22
CA LYS A 159 1.77 3.72 21.91
C LYS A 159 0.90 2.48 21.92
N LEU A 160 1.50 1.33 21.68
CA LEU A 160 0.80 0.07 21.83
C LEU A 160 0.58 -0.25 23.31
N PRO A 161 -0.57 -0.83 23.68
CA PRO A 161 -0.77 -1.34 25.02
C PRO A 161 0.18 -2.51 25.29
N SER A 162 0.55 -2.72 26.55
CA SER A 162 1.42 -3.83 26.93
C SER A 162 0.76 -5.18 26.62
N ILE A 163 1.49 -6.06 25.93
CA ILE A 163 1.00 -7.40 25.56
C ILE A 163 0.68 -8.29 26.76
N THR A 164 1.26 -8.03 27.93
CA THR A 164 0.92 -8.72 29.18
C THR A 164 -0.52 -8.50 29.63
N SER A 165 -1.22 -7.50 29.08
CA SER A 165 -2.65 -7.28 29.30
C SER A 165 -3.55 -8.06 28.34
N MET A 166 -2.98 -8.61 27.26
CA MET A 166 -3.70 -9.45 26.29
C MET A 166 -3.56 -10.90 26.74
N ASN A 167 -4.68 -11.60 26.95
CA ASN A 167 -4.69 -13.02 27.34
C ASN A 167 -4.35 -13.95 26.16
N VAL A 168 -3.30 -13.60 25.41
CA VAL A 168 -2.81 -14.33 24.25
C VAL A 168 -1.51 -15.00 24.68
N PRO A 169 -1.40 -16.34 24.60
CA PRO A 169 -0.16 -17.04 24.84
C PRO A 169 0.80 -16.76 23.68
N LEU A 170 1.55 -15.67 23.78
CA LEU A 170 2.61 -15.32 22.84
C LEU A 170 3.90 -16.00 23.29
N ASP A 171 4.54 -16.73 22.38
CA ASP A 171 5.90 -17.19 22.63
C ASP A 171 6.85 -15.99 22.57
N ARG A 172 7.95 -16.02 23.34
CA ARG A 172 8.88 -14.88 23.37
C ARG A 172 9.60 -14.68 22.04
N ASP A 173 9.77 -15.76 21.30
CA ASP A 173 10.47 -15.79 20.01
C ASP A 173 9.51 -15.55 18.82
N GLU A 174 8.22 -15.31 19.08
CA GLU A 174 7.23 -15.06 18.02
C GLU A 174 7.34 -13.62 17.49
N ALA A 175 7.35 -13.48 16.17
CA ALA A 175 7.32 -12.19 15.49
C ALA A 175 5.88 -11.72 15.28
N LEU A 176 5.61 -10.46 15.58
CA LEU A 176 4.31 -9.82 15.37
C LEU A 176 4.37 -8.79 14.24
N ASP A 177 3.41 -8.87 13.33
CA ASP A 177 3.22 -7.88 12.27
C ASP A 177 2.39 -6.69 12.78
N LEU A 178 2.96 -5.50 12.71
CA LEU A 178 2.27 -4.24 12.98
C LEU A 178 1.94 -3.53 11.67
N ARG A 179 0.65 -3.46 11.35
CA ARG A 179 0.14 -2.91 10.09
C ARG A 179 -0.81 -1.75 10.36
N ALA A 180 -0.55 -0.58 9.78
CA ALA A 180 -1.43 0.57 9.88
C ALA A 180 -1.51 1.32 8.55
N SER A 181 -2.73 1.74 8.18
CA SER A 181 -3.01 2.59 7.02
C SER A 181 -3.90 3.74 7.48
N ILE A 182 -3.40 4.96 7.36
CA ILE A 182 -4.04 6.16 7.89
C ILE A 182 -4.42 7.03 6.69
N LYS A 183 -5.71 7.35 6.57
CA LYS A 183 -6.17 8.34 5.60
C LYS A 183 -5.74 9.72 6.06
N SER A 184 -5.03 10.46 5.21
CA SER A 184 -4.65 11.83 5.48
C SER A 184 -5.88 12.72 5.30
N PHE A 185 -6.25 13.48 6.32
CA PHE A 185 -7.20 14.59 6.19
C PHE A 185 -6.37 15.83 5.85
N ILE A 186 -6.53 16.35 4.63
CA ILE A 186 -6.10 17.71 4.28
C ILE A 186 -7.36 18.56 4.17
#